data_AF-A0A3Q4GII3-F1
#
_entry.id   AF-A0A3Q4GII3-F1
#
_cell.length_a   1.000
_cell.length_b   1.000
_cell.length_c   1.000
_cell.angle_alpha   90.00
_cell.angle_beta   90.00
_cell.angle_gamma   90.00
#
_symmetry.space_group_name_H-M   'P 1'
#
loop_
_entity.id
_entity.type
_entity.pdbx_description
1 polymer ?
#
loop_
_entity_poly.entity_id
_entity_poly.type
_entity_poly.pdbx_seq_one_letter_code
_entity_poly.pdbx_strand_id
1 'polypeptide(L)'
;LGIDHPENAEEVEGRGHWGTKAEFILTVMGAIIGPGNVWRFPYLCYRNGGGVFFIPYILFIFTCGIPLFFLETALGQYTSQGGITCWRRICPLFQGMGYASHLIIAFSATSYIIILAWAFFYLFQSFSGDLPWATCGHYWNTGTTVLVYSKKQ
;
A
#
# COMPACT_ATOMS: atom_id res chain seq x y z
N LEU A 1 -39.89 -25.55 -22.45
CA LEU A 1 -39.63 -24.24 -23.10
C LEU A 1 -39.14 -23.31 -22.00
N GLY A 2 -37.87 -23.15 -21.68
CA GLY A 2 -36.66 -23.40 -22.44
C GLY A 2 -35.72 -22.24 -22.12
N ILE A 3 -34.62 -22.56 -21.40
CA ILE A 3 -33.38 -21.79 -21.26
C ILE A 3 -33.41 -20.67 -20.20
N ASP A 4 -33.18 -21.04 -18.94
CA ASP A 4 -32.33 -20.23 -18.07
C ASP A 4 -30.94 -20.19 -18.72
N HIS A 5 -30.52 -18.98 -19.12
CA HIS A 5 -29.28 -18.75 -19.83
C HIS A 5 -28.07 -19.16 -18.95
N PRO A 6 -27.13 -20.00 -19.42
CA PRO A 6 -25.91 -20.35 -18.69
C PRO A 6 -24.86 -19.22 -18.64
N GLU A 7 -25.21 -18.02 -19.11
CA GLU A 7 -24.29 -16.88 -19.25
C GLU A 7 -23.70 -16.40 -17.91
N ASN A 8 -24.38 -16.64 -16.79
CA ASN A 8 -23.91 -16.20 -15.48
C ASN A 8 -22.89 -17.15 -14.80
N ALA A 9 -22.79 -18.42 -15.21
CA ALA A 9 -21.89 -19.37 -14.55
C ALA A 9 -20.46 -19.28 -15.10
N GLU A 10 -20.30 -19.23 -16.43
CA GLU A 10 -19.00 -19.07 -17.09
C GLU A 10 -18.36 -17.69 -16.81
N GLU A 11 -19.16 -16.61 -16.78
CA GLU A 11 -18.65 -15.26 -16.51
C GLU A 11 -18.14 -15.11 -15.07
N VAL A 12 -18.73 -15.84 -14.12
CA VAL A 12 -18.30 -15.89 -12.72
C VAL A 12 -17.05 -16.76 -12.54
N GLU A 13 -16.92 -17.85 -13.30
CA GLU A 13 -15.76 -18.74 -13.26
C GLU A 13 -14.50 -18.06 -13.84
N GLY A 14 -14.65 -17.21 -14.86
CA GLY A 14 -13.55 -16.42 -15.45
C GLY A 14 -13.04 -15.26 -14.59
N ARG A 15 -13.84 -14.72 -13.66
CA ARG A 15 -13.47 -13.57 -12.81
C ARG A 15 -12.72 -13.97 -11.53
N GLY A 16 -12.92 -15.20 -11.07
CA GLY A 16 -12.49 -15.64 -9.75
C GLY A 16 -13.32 -15.03 -8.61
N HIS A 17 -13.42 -15.75 -7.50
CA HIS A 17 -14.05 -15.28 -6.28
C HIS A 17 -13.07 -15.38 -5.11
N TRP A 18 -13.29 -14.58 -4.07
CA TRP A 18 -12.57 -14.74 -2.81
C TRP A 18 -12.98 -16.06 -2.17
N GLY A 19 -12.01 -16.84 -1.67
CA GLY A 19 -12.29 -18.11 -0.99
C GLY A 19 -12.97 -17.87 0.35
N THR A 20 -12.54 -16.83 1.08
CA THR A 20 -13.13 -16.43 2.36
C THR A 20 -13.26 -14.92 2.52
N LYS A 21 -14.17 -14.48 3.39
CA LYS A 21 -14.28 -13.04 3.77
C LYS A 21 -13.00 -12.55 4.47
N ALA A 22 -12.30 -13.43 5.18
CA ALA A 22 -11.07 -13.09 5.86
C ALA A 22 -9.95 -12.74 4.87
N GLU A 23 -9.79 -13.49 3.78
CA GLU A 23 -8.84 -13.17 2.70
C GLU A 23 -9.08 -11.77 2.15
N PHE A 24 -10.34 -11.42 1.86
CA PHE A 24 -10.69 -10.09 1.37
C PHE A 24 -10.28 -8.98 2.36
N ILE A 25 -10.63 -9.14 3.64
CA ILE A 25 -10.30 -8.14 4.67
C ILE A 25 -8.79 -8.03 4.85
N LEU A 26 -8.07 -9.15 4.84
CA LEU A 26 -6.61 -9.16 4.94
C LEU A 26 -5.94 -8.46 3.75
N THR A 27 -6.43 -8.68 2.54
CA THR A 27 -5.93 -7.98 1.35
C THR A 27 -6.18 -6.47 1.44
N VAL A 28 -7.39 -6.06 1.86
CA VAL A 28 -7.72 -4.65 2.05
C VAL A 28 -6.85 -4.01 3.12
N MET A 29 -6.66 -4.66 4.27
CA MET A 29 -5.78 -4.15 5.33
C MET A 29 -4.33 -4.04 4.86
N GLY A 30 -3.84 -5.01 4.08
CA GLY A 30 -2.50 -4.96 3.49
C GLY A 30 -2.33 -3.81 2.50
N ALA A 31 -3.38 -3.45 1.75
CA ALA A 31 -3.35 -2.30 0.85
C ALA A 31 -3.35 -0.96 1.61
N ILE A 32 -4.04 -0.88 2.75
CA ILE A 32 -4.14 0.34 3.57
C ILE A 32 -2.89 0.54 4.44
N ILE A 33 -2.36 -0.54 5.03
CA ILE A 33 -1.22 -0.51 5.95
C ILE A 33 0.07 -0.63 5.13
N GLY A 34 0.47 0.49 4.50
CA GLY A 34 1.74 0.57 3.79
C GLY A 34 2.93 0.95 4.69
N PRO A 35 4.17 0.63 4.29
CA PRO A 35 5.37 1.07 5.02
C PRO A 35 5.46 2.60 5.09
N GLY A 36 4.88 3.31 4.12
CA GLY A 36 4.68 4.76 4.15
C GLY A 36 3.98 5.28 5.41
N ASN A 37 2.99 4.56 5.93
CA ASN A 37 2.30 4.95 7.16
C ASN A 37 3.20 4.81 8.39
N VAL A 38 4.13 3.85 8.39
CA VAL A 38 5.00 3.58 9.55
C VAL A 38 5.94 4.74 9.85
N TRP A 39 6.52 5.39 8.84
CA TRP A 39 7.44 6.52 9.05
C TRP A 39 6.78 7.89 8.90
N ARG A 40 5.80 8.03 8.00
CA ARG A 40 5.22 9.34 7.67
C ARG A 40 4.24 9.79 8.74
N PHE A 41 3.46 8.86 9.29
CA PHE A 41 2.49 9.19 10.32
C PHE A 41 3.15 9.72 11.60
N PRO A 42 4.18 9.07 12.18
CA PRO A 42 4.87 9.62 13.33
C PRO A 42 5.55 10.97 13.05
N TYR A 43 6.15 11.11 11.86
CA TYR A 43 6.80 12.36 11.45
C TYR A 43 5.82 13.53 11.39
N LEU A 44 4.65 13.36 10.79
CA LEU A 44 3.62 14.41 10.75
C LEU A 44 3.06 14.69 12.13
N CYS A 45 2.77 13.66 12.94
CA CYS A 45 2.29 13.87 14.30
C CYS A 45 3.27 14.73 15.09
N TYR A 46 4.56 14.39 15.06
CA TYR A 46 5.59 15.14 15.79
C TYR A 46 5.67 16.62 15.35
N ARG A 47 5.64 16.88 14.04
CA ARG A 47 5.75 18.24 13.50
C ARG A 47 4.48 19.09 13.73
N ASN A 48 3.31 18.46 13.80
CA ASN A 48 2.01 19.15 13.83
C ASN A 48 1.39 19.20 15.25
N GLY A 49 2.22 19.28 16.29
CA GLY A 49 1.75 19.43 17.68
C GLY A 49 1.40 18.11 18.37
N GLY A 50 2.00 17.00 17.93
CA GLY A 50 1.88 15.69 18.55
C GLY A 50 0.44 15.16 18.52
N GLY A 51 -0.12 14.96 19.72
CA GLY A 51 -1.46 14.42 19.94
C GLY A 51 -2.60 15.26 19.35
N VAL A 52 -2.38 16.55 19.09
CA VAL A 52 -3.43 17.44 18.53
C VAL A 52 -3.73 17.11 17.07
N PHE A 53 -2.76 16.55 16.33
CA PHE A 53 -2.93 16.14 14.93
C PHE A 53 -3.99 15.04 14.75
N PHE A 54 -4.30 14.27 15.79
CA PHE A 54 -5.32 13.21 15.72
C PHE A 54 -6.73 13.76 15.53
N ILE A 55 -7.05 14.95 16.06
CA ILE A 55 -8.40 15.53 15.97
C ILE A 55 -8.82 15.74 14.50
N PRO A 56 -8.08 16.51 13.68
CA PRO A 56 -8.43 16.64 12.26
C PRO A 56 -8.28 15.32 11.49
N TYR A 57 -7.30 14.48 11.83
CA TYR A 57 -7.07 13.20 11.16
C TYR A 57 -8.28 12.26 11.27
N ILE A 58 -8.83 12.10 12.46
CA ILE A 58 -10.02 11.27 12.71
C ILE A 58 -11.25 11.87 12.02
N LEU A 59 -11.42 13.19 12.07
CA LEU A 59 -12.52 13.86 11.36
C LEU A 59 -12.47 13.56 9.85
N PHE A 60 -11.33 13.74 9.19
CA PHE A 60 -11.18 13.45 7.77
C PHE A 60 -11.39 11.97 7.42
N ILE A 61 -11.02 11.04 8.32
CA ILE A 61 -11.32 9.62 8.13
C ILE A 61 -12.83 9.39 8.12
N PHE A 62 -13.57 9.95 9.07
CA PHE A 62 -15.02 9.75 9.13
C PHE A 62 -15.76 10.48 8.02
N THR A 63 -15.35 11.71 7.68
CA THR A 63 -16.07 12.53 6.69
C THR A 63 -15.70 12.22 5.25
N CYS A 64 -14.47 11.78 4.99
CA CYS A 64 -13.97 11.56 3.63
C CYS A 64 -13.45 10.14 3.42
N GLY A 65 -12.65 9.61 4.36
CA GLY A 65 -12.04 8.28 4.23
C GLY A 65 -13.07 7.15 4.11
N ILE A 66 -13.98 7.02 5.07
CA ILE A 66 -15.00 5.97 5.10
C ILE A 66 -15.97 6.09 3.91
N PRO A 67 -16.53 7.28 3.60
CA PRO A 67 -17.41 7.42 2.44
C PRO A 67 -16.73 7.08 1.11
N LEU A 68 -15.46 7.48 0.91
CA LEU A 68 -14.72 7.18 -0.31
C LEU A 68 -14.43 5.68 -0.42
N PHE A 69 -14.00 5.03 0.67
CA PHE A 69 -13.75 3.59 0.68
C PHE A 69 -15.02 2.78 0.41
N PHE A 70 -16.14 3.20 0.99
CA PHE A 70 -17.44 2.57 0.74
C PHE A 70 -17.88 2.76 -0.71
N LEU A 71 -17.73 3.98 -1.26
CA LEU A 71 -18.03 4.28 -2.66
C LEU A 71 -17.22 3.40 -3.61
N GLU A 72 -15.90 3.32 -3.40
CA GLU A 72 -15.00 2.52 -4.24
C GLU A 72 -15.35 1.03 -4.18
N THR A 73 -15.59 0.51 -2.99
CA THR A 73 -15.95 -0.90 -2.79
C THR A 73 -17.31 -1.22 -3.42
N ALA A 74 -18.32 -0.36 -3.21
CA ALA A 74 -19.65 -0.53 -3.78
C ALA A 74 -19.62 -0.46 -5.31
N LEU A 75 -18.87 0.48 -5.89
CA LEU A 75 -18.69 0.58 -7.34
C LEU A 75 -17.97 -0.64 -7.91
N GLY A 76 -16.94 -1.15 -7.24
CA GLY A 76 -16.24 -2.37 -7.62
C GLY A 76 -17.14 -3.60 -7.59
N GLN A 77 -17.99 -3.72 -6.57
CA GLN A 77 -18.98 -4.81 -6.48
C GLN A 77 -20.09 -4.68 -7.54
N TYR A 78 -20.61 -3.47 -7.76
CA TYR A 78 -21.69 -3.20 -8.71
C TYR A 78 -21.26 -3.43 -10.17
N THR A 79 -20.11 -2.86 -10.56
CA THR A 79 -19.62 -3.00 -11.94
C THR A 79 -18.96 -4.34 -12.21
N SER A 80 -18.46 -5.00 -11.15
CA SER A 80 -17.79 -6.29 -11.20
C SER A 80 -16.62 -6.35 -12.20
N GLN A 81 -16.06 -5.20 -12.55
CA GLN A 81 -15.02 -5.01 -13.57
C GLN A 81 -13.84 -4.21 -13.01
N GLY A 82 -12.65 -4.37 -13.61
CA GLY A 82 -11.45 -3.65 -13.19
C GLY A 82 -11.55 -2.12 -13.35
N GLY A 83 -10.70 -1.38 -12.63
CA GLY A 83 -10.81 0.09 -12.50
C GLY A 83 -10.93 0.87 -13.82
N ILE A 84 -10.22 0.47 -14.87
CA ILE A 84 -10.29 1.14 -16.20
C ILE A 84 -11.64 0.88 -16.89
N THR A 85 -12.11 -0.37 -16.83
CA THR A 85 -13.35 -0.79 -17.49
C THR A 85 -14.60 -0.32 -16.73
N CYS A 86 -14.50 -0.22 -15.39
CA CYS A 86 -15.53 0.34 -14.51
C CYS A 86 -15.91 1.77 -14.93
N TRP A 87 -14.93 2.66 -15.09
CA TRP A 87 -15.17 4.04 -15.52
C TRP A 87 -15.78 4.12 -16.93
N ARG A 88 -15.37 3.23 -17.85
CA ARG A 88 -15.92 3.15 -19.21
C ARG A 88 -17.41 2.77 -19.22
N ARG A 89 -17.86 1.92 -18.29
CA ARG A 89 -19.26 1.46 -18.19
C ARG A 89 -20.17 2.50 -17.55
N ILE A 90 -19.66 3.28 -16.61
CA ILE A 90 -20.43 4.34 -15.93
C ILE A 90 -20.54 5.58 -16.82
N CYS A 91 -19.41 6.09 -17.29
CA CYS A 91 -19.33 7.30 -18.12
C CYS A 91 -18.04 7.28 -18.94
N PRO A 92 -18.09 7.09 -20.27
CA PRO A 92 -16.89 6.99 -21.11
C PRO A 92 -16.01 8.25 -21.07
N LEU A 93 -16.57 9.41 -20.71
CA LEU A 93 -15.81 10.65 -20.53
C LEU A 93 -14.80 10.57 -19.36
N PHE A 94 -15.06 9.75 -18.34
CA PHE A 94 -14.17 9.57 -17.18
C PHE A 94 -13.17 8.42 -17.36
N GLN A 95 -13.05 7.84 -18.56
CA GLN A 95 -12.09 6.78 -18.83
C GLN A 95 -10.64 7.18 -18.52
N GLY A 96 -10.31 8.48 -18.65
CA GLY A 96 -9.01 9.03 -18.25
C GLY A 96 -8.66 8.83 -16.77
N MET A 97 -9.66 8.77 -15.87
CA MET A 97 -9.46 8.53 -14.44
C MET A 97 -8.91 7.13 -14.17
N GLY A 98 -9.39 6.12 -14.91
CA GLY A 98 -8.88 4.76 -14.84
C GLY A 98 -7.41 4.68 -15.23
N TYR A 99 -7.02 5.28 -16.36
CA TYR A 99 -5.62 5.30 -16.79
C TYR A 99 -4.72 6.09 -15.83
N ALA A 100 -5.18 7.25 -15.35
CA ALA A 100 -4.44 8.04 -14.36
C ALA A 100 -4.18 7.24 -13.07
N SER A 101 -5.20 6.55 -12.55
CA SER A 101 -5.05 5.70 -11.37
C SER A 101 -4.03 4.58 -11.59
N HIS A 102 -4.05 3.94 -12.76
CA HIS A 102 -3.12 2.87 -13.09
C HIS A 102 -1.66 3.37 -13.16
N LEU A 103 -1.43 4.55 -13.76
CA LEU A 103 -0.11 5.16 -13.81
C LEU A 103 0.42 5.53 -12.41
N ILE A 104 -0.42 6.11 -11.56
CA ILE A 104 -0.06 6.44 -10.17
C ILE A 104 0.34 5.17 -9.40
N ILE A 105 -0.43 4.09 -9.56
CA ILE A 105 -0.15 2.81 -8.90
C ILE A 105 1.15 2.22 -9.44
N ALA A 106 1.38 2.23 -10.76
CA ALA A 106 2.61 1.68 -11.36
C ALA A 106 3.86 2.42 -10.87
N PHE A 107 3.83 3.76 -10.85
CA PHE A 107 4.92 4.58 -10.33
C PHE A 107 5.15 4.32 -8.83
N SER A 108 4.07 4.28 -8.04
CA SER A 108 4.14 4.00 -6.61
C SER A 108 4.73 2.62 -6.35
N ALA A 109 4.22 1.58 -7.02
CA ALA A 109 4.70 0.20 -6.91
C ALA A 109 6.20 0.09 -7.20
N THR A 110 6.69 0.79 -8.22
CA THR A 110 8.11 0.80 -8.58
C THR A 110 8.97 1.37 -7.44
N SER A 111 8.55 2.51 -6.87
CA SER A 111 9.25 3.11 -5.73
C SER A 111 9.21 2.23 -4.47
N TYR A 112 8.10 1.53 -4.22
CA TYR A 112 7.96 0.62 -3.09
C TYR A 112 8.83 -0.64 -3.22
N ILE A 113 8.93 -1.22 -4.42
CA ILE A 113 9.80 -2.39 -4.67
C ILE A 113 11.26 -2.04 -4.39
N ILE A 114 11.71 -0.84 -4.76
CA ILE A 114 13.07 -0.37 -4.43
C ILE A 114 13.26 -0.34 -2.91
N ILE A 115 12.35 0.31 -2.16
CA ILE A 115 12.45 0.38 -0.69
C ILE A 115 12.47 -1.03 -0.07
N LEU A 116 11.62 -1.93 -0.55
CA LEU A 116 11.59 -3.33 -0.10
C LEU A 116 12.91 -4.04 -0.39
N ALA A 117 13.51 -3.84 -1.57
CA ALA A 117 14.80 -4.43 -1.91
C ALA A 117 15.91 -3.97 -0.94
N TRP A 118 15.93 -2.68 -0.59
CA TRP A 118 16.85 -2.16 0.43
C TRP A 118 16.56 -2.75 1.82
N ALA A 119 15.29 -2.87 2.22
CA ALA A 119 14.91 -3.49 3.49
C ALA A 119 15.35 -4.97 3.56
N PHE A 120 15.16 -5.74 2.49
CA PHE A 120 15.66 -7.11 2.40
C PHE A 120 17.19 -7.19 2.47
N PHE A 121 17.90 -6.28 1.78
CA PHE A 121 19.35 -6.21 1.87
C PHE A 121 19.82 -6.00 3.32
N TYR A 122 19.24 -5.03 4.04
CA TYR A 122 19.56 -4.80 5.46
C TYR A 122 19.12 -5.94 6.37
N LEU A 123 18.00 -6.62 6.06
CA LEU A 123 17.55 -7.80 6.80
C LEU A 123 18.58 -8.94 6.70
N PHE A 124 19.07 -9.25 5.50
CA PHE A 124 20.10 -10.28 5.33
C PHE A 124 21.41 -9.91 6.02
N GLN A 125 21.82 -8.63 5.95
CA GLN A 125 23.00 -8.14 6.65
C GLN A 125 22.85 -8.17 8.19
N SER A 126 21.62 -8.19 8.71
CA SER A 126 21.35 -8.29 10.16
C SER A 126 21.59 -9.68 10.73
N PHE A 127 21.67 -10.72 9.90
CA PHE A 127 22.03 -12.08 10.35
C PHE A 127 23.54 -12.27 10.54
N SER A 128 24.35 -11.29 10.16
CA SER A 128 25.79 -11.27 10.41
C SER A 128 26.07 -11.01 11.90
N GLY A 129 27.07 -11.70 12.46
CA GLY A 129 27.37 -11.62 13.91
C GLY A 129 27.77 -10.23 14.41
N ASP A 130 28.40 -9.41 13.57
CA ASP A 130 28.61 -7.98 13.81
C ASP A 130 27.88 -7.18 12.72
N LEU A 131 27.09 -6.19 13.14
CA LEU A 131 26.29 -5.37 12.22
C LEU A 131 27.21 -4.40 11.45
N PRO A 132 27.15 -4.36 10.11
CA PRO A 132 28.09 -3.56 9.31
C PRO A 132 27.91 -2.04 9.48
N TRP A 133 26.75 -1.57 9.95
CA TRP A 133 26.54 -0.15 10.29
C TRP A 133 26.90 0.20 11.74
N ALA A 134 27.34 -0.78 12.54
CA ALA A 134 27.78 -0.55 13.91
C ALA A 134 29.27 -0.20 14.02
N THR A 135 30.08 -0.47 12.97
CA THR A 135 31.53 -0.20 12.99
C THR A 135 31.97 0.74 11.85
N CYS A 136 33.04 1.50 12.08
CA CYS A 136 33.55 2.50 11.14
C CYS A 136 34.76 2.01 10.31
N GLY A 137 35.07 0.71 10.30
CA GLY A 137 36.26 0.14 9.63
C GLY A 137 36.08 -0.32 8.17
N HIS A 138 34.96 0.01 7.52
CA HIS A 138 34.65 -0.48 6.17
C HIS A 138 35.18 0.44 5.06
N TYR A 139 35.40 -0.12 3.86
CA TYR A 139 35.94 0.61 2.70
C TYR A 139 35.04 1.75 2.20
N TRP A 140 33.74 1.70 2.52
CA TRP A 140 32.77 2.74 2.17
C TRP A 140 32.67 3.89 3.17
N ASN A 141 33.39 3.81 4.30
CA ASN A 141 33.36 4.86 5.33
C ASN A 141 34.33 5.99 4.98
N THR A 142 33.89 7.23 5.16
CA THR A 142 34.72 8.44 4.99
C THR A 142 35.35 8.88 6.31
N GLY A 143 36.39 9.72 6.26
CA GLY A 143 37.16 10.16 7.44
C GLY A 143 36.38 10.94 8.52
N THR A 144 35.10 11.22 8.30
CA THR A 144 34.19 11.88 9.25
C THR A 144 33.34 10.91 10.07
N THR A 145 33.55 9.59 9.93
CA THR A 145 32.73 8.60 10.63
C THR A 145 33.15 8.48 12.10
N VAL A 146 32.23 8.75 13.04
CA VAL A 146 32.47 8.67 14.49
C VAL A 146 31.70 7.49 15.08
N LEU A 147 32.42 6.57 15.75
CA LEU A 147 31.79 5.52 16.54
C LEU A 147 31.34 6.05 17.90
N VAL A 148 30.04 5.93 18.18
CA VAL A 148 29.44 6.33 19.47
C VAL A 148 29.66 5.25 20.54
N TYR A 149 29.78 3.98 20.13
CA TYR A 149 30.07 2.85 21.03
C TYR A 149 31.43 2.24 20.68
N SER A 150 32.42 2.46 21.54
CA SER A 150 33.62 1.63 21.58
C SER A 150 33.23 0.31 22.26
N LYS A 151 33.27 -0.83 21.53
CA LYS A 151 33.29 -2.13 22.21
C LYS A 151 34.54 -2.11 23.10
N LYS A 152 34.35 -1.98 24.42
CA LYS A 152 35.40 -2.32 25.39
C LYS A 152 35.71 -3.80 25.18
N GLN A 153 36.95 -4.05 24.79
CA GLN A 153 37.55 -5.38 24.69
C GLN A 153 37.63 -6.04 26.07
#